data_AF-A0A3R9I502-F1
#
_entry.id   AF-A0A3R9I502-F1
#
_cell.length_a   1.000
_cell.length_b   1.000
_cell.length_c   1.000
_cell.angle_alpha   90.00
_cell.angle_beta   90.00
_cell.angle_gamma   90.00
#
_symmetry.space_group_name_H-M   'P 1'
#
loop_
_entity.id
_entity.type
_entity.pdbx_description
1 polymer ?
#
loop_
_entity_poly.entity_id
_entity_poly.type
_entity_poly.pdbx_seq_one_letter_code
_entity_poly.pdbx_strand_id
1 'polypeptide(L)'
;MLCRRGGLIPIEENDKEYGLACLEVVDRENLQVVEEVSFHDESRVPYLSGFLAFRELPLILAAVKLLKIKPDLCMFDGNAYLHPRHTGIVIHASFFLGKPTTGVSKNDYHIEGAEFVLPDNYEGACTEIVRNVDIYGQVLRNF
;
A
#
# COMPACT_ATOMS: atom_id res chain seq x y z
N MET A 1 11.06 4.84 2.02
CA MET A 1 9.79 5.57 2.18
C MET A 1 8.73 4.57 2.60
N LEU A 2 8.08 4.85 3.72
CA LEU A 2 6.84 4.22 4.13
C LEU A 2 5.71 5.16 3.74
N CYS A 3 4.94 4.79 2.74
CA CYS A 3 3.68 5.45 2.43
C CYS A 3 2.64 4.91 3.43
N ARG A 4 2.45 5.61 4.54
CA ARG A 4 1.33 5.35 5.44
C ARG A 4 0.09 5.92 4.81
N ARG A 5 -0.86 5.06 4.47
CA ARG A 5 -2.19 5.49 4.07
C ARG A 5 -2.76 6.39 5.18
N GLY A 6 -2.75 7.71 4.95
CA GLY A 6 -3.80 8.54 5.50
C GLY A 6 -5.08 7.92 4.97
N GLY A 7 -5.98 7.50 5.84
CA GLY A 7 -7.26 7.02 5.37
C GLY A 7 -7.87 8.09 4.45
N LEU A 8 -8.75 7.68 3.55
CA LEU A 8 -9.86 8.57 3.22
C LEU A 8 -10.46 8.94 4.58
N ILE A 9 -10.15 10.13 5.07
CA ILE A 9 -10.95 10.73 6.13
C ILE A 9 -12.11 11.27 5.31
N PRO A 10 -13.29 10.62 5.30
CA PRO A 10 -14.45 11.21 4.70
C PRO A 10 -14.76 12.48 5.50
N ILE A 11 -14.15 13.59 5.07
CA ILE A 11 -14.59 14.92 5.42
C ILE A 11 -15.75 15.14 4.46
N GLU A 12 -16.95 14.75 4.87
CA GLU A 12 -18.16 15.11 4.13
C GLU A 12 -18.40 16.61 4.33
N GLU A 13 -17.81 17.41 3.44
CA GLU A 13 -18.12 18.83 3.32
C GLU A 13 -18.82 19.06 1.99
N ASN A 14 -20.07 19.53 2.05
CA ASN A 14 -20.87 19.88 0.87
C ASN A 14 -21.05 18.73 -0.14
N ASP A 15 -21.41 17.52 0.31
CA ASP A 15 -21.59 16.31 -0.51
C ASP A 15 -20.33 15.85 -1.28
N LYS A 16 -19.14 16.26 -0.82
CA LYS A 16 -17.86 15.85 -1.39
C LYS A 16 -17.10 14.98 -0.42
N GLU A 17 -16.39 14.01 -0.99
CA GLU A 17 -15.50 13.14 -0.26
C GLU A 17 -14.05 13.56 -0.53
N TYR A 18 -13.23 13.60 0.52
CA TYR A 18 -11.80 13.93 0.40
C TYR A 18 -10.94 12.72 0.78
N GLY A 19 -9.75 12.65 0.20
CA GLY A 19 -8.72 11.71 0.60
C GLY A 19 -7.44 12.41 1.03
N LEU A 20 -6.67 11.77 1.90
CA LEU A 20 -5.40 12.26 2.42
C LEU A 20 -4.31 11.21 2.16
N ALA A 21 -3.24 11.57 1.46
CA ALA A 21 -2.04 10.75 1.36
C ALA A 21 -0.98 11.28 2.33
N CYS A 22 -0.39 10.41 3.15
CA CYS A 22 0.71 10.73 4.06
C CYS A 22 1.93 9.88 3.70
N LEU A 23 3.08 10.51 3.53
CA LEU A 23 4.31 9.83 3.13
C LEU A 23 5.39 10.15 4.16
N GLU A 24 6.01 9.11 4.67
CA GLU A 24 7.13 9.19 5.60
C GLU A 24 8.37 8.63 4.89
N VAL A 25 9.47 9.38 4.89
CA VAL A 25 10.79 8.87 4.51
C VAL A 25 11.50 8.49 5.78
N VAL A 26 11.88 7.22 5.88
CA VAL A 26 12.53 6.64 7.05
C VAL A 26 13.95 6.29 6.67
N ASP A 27 14.91 6.69 7.50
CA ASP A 27 16.29 6.25 7.42
C ASP A 27 16.38 4.76 7.80
N ARG A 28 17.03 3.97 6.95
CA ARG A 28 17.08 2.52 7.13
C ARG A 28 17.94 2.09 8.32
N GLU A 29 19.00 2.82 8.65
CA GLU A 29 19.99 2.41 9.65
C GLU A 29 19.47 2.64 11.07
N ASN A 30 18.84 3.78 11.30
CA ASN A 30 18.38 4.21 12.63
C ASN A 30 16.85 4.25 12.79
N LEU A 31 16.10 3.94 11.72
CA LEU A 31 14.64 3.90 11.67
C LEU A 31 13.96 5.22 12.03
N GLN A 32 14.68 6.34 11.93
CA GLN A 32 14.12 7.67 12.18
C GLN A 32 13.41 8.20 10.94
N VAL A 33 12.30 8.91 11.16
CA VAL A 33 11.63 9.67 10.11
C VAL A 33 12.48 10.90 9.78
N VAL A 34 12.90 11.02 8.53
CA VAL A 34 13.76 12.12 8.04
C VAL A 34 13.01 13.12 7.18
N GLU A 35 11.83 12.76 6.68
CA GLU A 35 10.94 13.66 5.95
C GLU A 35 9.49 13.16 6.05
N GLU A 36 8.55 14.09 6.20
CA GLU A 36 7.10 13.84 6.19
C GLU A 36 6.42 14.80 5.24
N VAL A 37 5.54 14.28 4.38
CA VAL A 37 4.69 15.11 3.52
C VAL A 37 3.27 14.56 3.52
N SER A 38 2.30 15.47 3.36
CA SER A 38 0.90 15.11 3.24
C SER A 38 0.26 15.89 2.09
N PHE A 39 -0.69 15.26 1.40
CA PHE A 39 -1.49 15.90 0.37
C PHE A 39 -2.94 15.44 0.48
N HIS A 40 -3.88 16.37 0.42
CA HIS A 40 -5.30 16.04 0.38
C HIS A 40 -5.99 16.73 -0.80
N ASP A 41 -6.98 16.05 -1.37
CA ASP A 41 -7.82 16.58 -2.44
C ASP A 41 -9.14 15.80 -2.50
N GLU A 42 -10.09 16.29 -3.28
CA GLU A 42 -11.39 15.67 -3.54
C GLU A 42 -11.21 14.28 -4.19
N SER A 43 -11.80 13.25 -3.59
CA SER A 43 -11.85 11.89 -4.09
C SER A 43 -12.99 11.74 -5.10
N ARG A 44 -12.70 12.01 -6.38
CA ARG A 44 -13.69 11.95 -7.47
C ARG A 44 -14.04 10.53 -7.96
N VAL A 45 -13.30 9.52 -7.48
CA VAL A 45 -13.52 8.11 -7.86
C VAL A 45 -14.30 7.42 -6.73
N PRO A 46 -15.48 6.84 -7.00
CA PRO A 46 -16.23 6.13 -5.98
C PRO A 46 -15.47 4.89 -5.49
N TYR A 47 -15.72 4.48 -4.26
CA TYR A 47 -15.12 3.26 -3.72
C TYR A 47 -15.72 2.04 -4.42
N LEU A 48 -14.86 1.26 -5.09
CA LEU A 48 -15.19 -0.03 -5.66
C LEU A 48 -14.10 -1.03 -5.26
N SER A 49 -14.51 -2.16 -4.67
CA SER A 49 -13.57 -3.21 -4.25
C SER A 49 -12.73 -3.68 -5.44
N GLY A 50 -11.41 -3.79 -5.24
CA GLY A 50 -10.45 -4.12 -6.30
C GLY A 50 -10.06 -2.96 -7.23
N PHE A 51 -10.57 -1.75 -7.02
CA PHE A 51 -10.20 -0.54 -7.80
C PHE A 51 -9.65 0.60 -6.92
N LEU A 52 -9.21 0.27 -5.70
CA LEU A 52 -8.68 1.25 -4.74
C LEU A 52 -7.54 2.10 -5.31
N ALA A 53 -6.69 1.50 -6.15
CA ALA A 53 -5.58 2.19 -6.80
C ALA A 53 -6.03 3.44 -7.57
N PHE A 54 -7.16 3.37 -8.30
CA PHE A 54 -7.65 4.53 -9.08
C PHE A 54 -8.07 5.69 -8.19
N ARG A 55 -8.49 5.40 -6.97
CA ARG A 55 -8.99 6.38 -6.01
C ARG A 55 -7.85 7.03 -5.22
N GLU A 56 -6.86 6.25 -4.78
CA GLU A 56 -5.82 6.75 -3.87
C GLU A 56 -4.52 7.13 -4.56
N LEU A 57 -4.19 6.47 -5.68
CA LEU A 57 -2.93 6.71 -6.36
C LEU A 57 -2.76 8.16 -6.85
N PRO A 58 -3.79 8.88 -7.35
CA PRO A 58 -3.65 10.29 -7.69
C PRO A 58 -3.14 11.16 -6.52
N LEU A 59 -3.68 10.92 -5.32
CA LEU A 59 -3.29 11.64 -4.10
C LEU A 59 -1.86 11.29 -3.68
N ILE A 60 -1.51 10.00 -3.74
CA ILE A 60 -0.15 9.51 -3.46
C ILE A 60 0.85 10.14 -4.42
N LEU A 61 0.57 10.14 -5.74
CA LEU A 61 1.48 10.71 -6.73
C LEU A 61 1.62 12.24 -6.58
N ALA A 62 0.57 12.93 -6.13
CA ALA A 62 0.65 14.33 -5.78
C ALA A 62 1.54 14.55 -4.54
N ALA A 63 1.39 13.74 -3.49
CA ALA A 63 2.24 13.79 -2.31
C ALA A 63 3.71 13.47 -2.62
N VAL A 64 4.00 12.49 -3.48
CA VAL A 64 5.38 12.16 -3.89
C VAL A 64 6.08 13.35 -4.52
N LYS A 65 5.37 14.23 -5.24
CA LYS A 65 5.97 15.45 -5.83
C LYS A 65 6.41 16.47 -4.77
N LEU A 66 5.91 16.37 -3.54
CA LEU A 66 6.29 17.23 -2.43
C LEU A 66 7.57 16.77 -1.74
N LEU A 67 7.97 15.49 -1.92
CA LEU A 67 9.18 14.94 -1.34
C LEU A 67 10.44 15.60 -1.92
N LYS A 68 11.36 15.97 -1.02
CA LYS A 68 12.71 16.42 -1.37
C LYS A 68 13.66 15.23 -1.46
N ILE A 69 13.50 14.24 -0.57
CA ILE A 69 14.30 13.01 -0.56
C ILE A 69 13.67 11.99 -1.51
N LYS A 70 14.48 11.44 -2.41
CA LYS A 70 14.06 10.37 -3.31
C LYS A 70 14.34 9.02 -2.67
N PRO A 71 13.33 8.27 -2.23
CA PRO A 71 13.54 6.97 -1.61
C PRO A 71 14.04 5.91 -2.60
N ASP A 72 14.79 4.95 -2.08
CA ASP A 72 15.24 3.77 -2.83
C ASP A 72 14.20 2.65 -2.87
N LEU A 73 13.33 2.59 -1.85
CA LEU A 73 12.24 1.62 -1.71
C LEU A 73 10.98 2.34 -1.22
N CYS A 74 9.85 2.01 -1.83
CA CYS A 74 8.53 2.52 -1.47
C CYS A 74 7.66 1.39 -0.90
N MET A 75 7.31 1.49 0.38
CA MET A 75 6.40 0.56 1.05
C MET A 75 4.99 1.17 1.10
N PHE A 76 3.95 0.38 0.82
CA PHE A 76 2.56 0.83 0.87
C PHE A 76 1.73 -0.02 1.83
N ASP A 77 0.78 0.62 2.52
CA ASP A 77 -0.32 -0.09 3.20
C ASP A 77 -1.35 -0.56 2.16
N GLY A 78 -1.12 -1.74 1.59
CA GLY A 78 -1.98 -2.31 0.55
C GLY A 78 -1.33 -3.44 -0.22
N ASN A 79 -2.15 -4.12 -1.04
CA ASN A 79 -1.72 -5.30 -1.77
C ASN A 79 -0.97 -4.96 -3.07
N ALA A 80 -0.05 -5.86 -3.42
CA ALA A 80 0.70 -5.89 -4.67
C ALA A 80 0.14 -6.97 -5.59
N TYR A 81 0.85 -8.09 -5.72
CA TYR A 81 0.49 -9.22 -6.57
C TYR A 81 -0.70 -10.01 -6.02
N LEU A 82 -0.94 -9.96 -4.70
CA LEU A 82 -2.14 -10.45 -4.02
C LEU A 82 -3.38 -9.61 -4.40
N HIS A 83 -3.82 -9.76 -5.65
CA HIS A 83 -4.97 -9.10 -6.24
C HIS A 83 -5.57 -10.00 -7.34
N PRO A 84 -6.88 -9.97 -7.63
CA PRO A 84 -7.51 -10.87 -8.61
C PRO A 84 -6.94 -10.72 -10.02
N ARG A 85 -6.33 -9.56 -10.30
CA ARG A 85 -5.70 -9.21 -11.58
C ARG A 85 -4.18 -9.06 -11.49
N HIS A 86 -3.56 -9.46 -10.37
CA HIS A 86 -2.13 -9.26 -10.08
C HIS A 86 -1.66 -7.80 -10.11
N THR A 87 -2.59 -6.85 -10.05
CA THR A 87 -2.35 -5.41 -10.15
C THR A 87 -2.97 -4.68 -8.97
N GLY A 88 -2.52 -4.98 -7.75
CA GLY A 88 -2.86 -4.18 -6.58
C GLY A 88 -2.27 -2.77 -6.66
N ILE A 89 -2.63 -1.90 -5.70
CA ILE A 89 -2.18 -0.50 -5.66
C ILE A 89 -0.66 -0.35 -5.69
N VAL A 90 0.08 -1.27 -5.06
CA VAL A 90 1.55 -1.24 -5.00
C VAL A 90 2.18 -1.42 -6.38
N ILE A 91 1.62 -2.33 -7.19
CA ILE A 91 2.08 -2.60 -8.56
C ILE A 91 1.66 -1.45 -9.48
N HIS A 92 0.44 -0.91 -9.33
CA HIS A 92 0.06 0.29 -10.07
C HIS A 92 1.01 1.45 -9.77
N ALA A 93 1.33 1.69 -8.49
CA ALA A 93 2.23 2.75 -8.08
C ALA A 93 3.65 2.56 -8.64
N SER A 94 4.16 1.33 -8.73
CA SER A 94 5.53 1.08 -9.20
C SER A 94 5.79 1.60 -10.61
N PHE A 95 4.81 1.48 -11.51
CA PHE A 95 4.91 1.99 -12.87
C PHE A 95 5.09 3.51 -12.93
N PHE A 96 4.41 4.26 -12.06
CA PHE A 96 4.50 5.72 -12.04
C PHE A 96 5.74 6.21 -11.27
N LEU A 97 6.15 5.49 -10.22
CA LEU A 97 7.28 5.87 -9.39
C LEU A 97 8.64 5.50 -10.00
N GLY A 98 8.69 4.46 -10.84
CA GLY A 98 9.95 3.96 -11.39
C GLY A 98 10.95 3.52 -10.31
N LYS A 99 10.43 3.06 -9.16
CA LYS A 99 11.19 2.63 -7.99
C LYS A 99 10.72 1.25 -7.54
N PRO A 100 11.60 0.45 -6.88
CA PRO A 100 11.17 -0.74 -6.15
C PRO A 100 10.03 -0.42 -5.20
N THR A 101 8.96 -1.22 -5.24
CA THR A 101 7.81 -1.08 -4.34
C THR A 101 7.46 -2.40 -3.67
N THR A 102 6.94 -2.34 -2.45
CA THR A 102 6.41 -3.50 -1.74
C THR A 102 5.15 -3.11 -0.96
N GLY A 103 4.27 -4.08 -0.76
CA GLY A 103 3.00 -3.91 -0.06
C GLY A 103 3.02 -4.65 1.27
N VAL A 104 2.52 -4.00 2.31
CA VAL A 104 2.26 -4.62 3.62
C VAL A 104 0.80 -4.40 3.94
N SER A 105 0.01 -5.46 3.90
CA SER A 105 -1.43 -5.42 4.18
C SER A 105 -1.72 -5.98 5.56
N LYS A 106 -2.62 -5.32 6.30
CA LYS A 106 -3.05 -5.78 7.64
C LYS A 106 -4.09 -6.90 7.58
N ASN A 107 -4.87 -6.92 6.50
CA ASN A 107 -5.95 -7.86 6.29
C ASN A 107 -5.64 -8.72 5.07
N ASP A 108 -6.00 -10.00 5.16
CA ASP A 108 -6.01 -10.87 4.00
C ASP A 108 -7.04 -10.37 2.98
N TYR A 109 -6.62 -10.30 1.71
CA TYR A 109 -7.51 -10.04 0.60
C TYR A 109 -7.77 -11.37 -0.10
N HIS A 110 -8.90 -11.97 0.25
CA HIS A 110 -9.24 -13.29 -0.24
C HIS A 110 -9.34 -13.33 -1.77
N ILE A 111 -8.54 -14.20 -2.38
CA ILE A 111 -8.60 -14.53 -3.81
C ILE A 111 -9.06 -15.98 -3.90
N GLU A 112 -10.09 -16.22 -4.69
CA GLU A 112 -10.65 -17.56 -4.86
C GLU A 112 -9.59 -18.58 -5.30
N GLY A 113 -9.39 -19.61 -4.47
CA GLY A 113 -8.40 -20.67 -4.68
C GLY A 113 -6.96 -20.30 -4.30
N ALA A 114 -6.72 -19.10 -3.77
CA ALA A 114 -5.47 -18.77 -3.11
C ALA A 114 -5.57 -19.12 -1.62
N GLU A 115 -4.66 -19.95 -1.14
CA GLU A 115 -4.67 -20.46 0.23
C GLU A 115 -3.30 -20.25 0.89
N PHE A 116 -3.30 -20.16 2.22
CA PHE A 116 -2.09 -20.16 3.04
C PHE A 116 -2.35 -20.94 4.32
N VAL A 117 -1.27 -21.45 4.90
CA VAL A 117 -1.29 -21.98 6.27
C VAL A 117 -0.90 -20.84 7.21
N LEU A 118 -1.49 -20.75 8.39
CA LEU A 118 -1.05 -19.76 9.38
C LEU A 118 0.43 -20.01 9.72
N PRO A 119 1.29 -18.98 9.67
CA PRO A 119 2.67 -19.14 10.10
C PRO A 119 2.71 -19.42 11.60
N ASP A 120 3.77 -20.11 12.02
CA ASP A 120 4.07 -20.35 13.42
C ASP A 120 4.03 -19.05 14.24
N ASN A 121 3.79 -19.18 15.54
CA ASN A 121 3.64 -18.02 16.43
C ASN A 121 4.98 -17.56 17.02
N TYR A 122 5.94 -17.25 16.15
CA TYR A 122 7.19 -16.57 16.50
C TYR A 122 7.51 -15.46 15.48
N GLU A 123 8.18 -14.42 15.93
CA GLU A 123 8.57 -13.28 15.09
C GLU A 123 9.40 -13.73 13.88
N GLY A 124 8.97 -13.33 12.68
CA GLY A 124 9.61 -13.68 11.42
C GLY A 124 9.09 -14.98 10.78
N ALA A 125 8.24 -15.76 11.46
CA ALA A 125 7.60 -16.92 10.85
C ALA A 125 6.77 -16.49 9.63
N CYS A 126 6.92 -17.18 8.51
CA CYS A 126 6.17 -16.87 7.30
C CYS A 126 5.73 -18.10 6.52
N THR A 127 4.63 -17.95 5.79
CA THR A 127 4.07 -18.94 4.89
C THR A 127 3.67 -18.28 3.58
N GLU A 128 3.71 -19.03 2.49
CA GLU A 128 3.32 -18.53 1.18
C GLU A 128 1.81 -18.56 1.01
N ILE A 129 1.27 -17.55 0.31
CA ILE A 129 -0.08 -17.55 -0.22
C ILE A 129 0.00 -18.11 -1.64
N VAL A 130 -0.57 -19.29 -1.87
CA VAL A 130 -0.38 -20.05 -3.11
C VAL A 130 -1.72 -20.33 -3.77
N ARG A 131 -1.76 -20.19 -5.10
CA ARG A 131 -2.87 -20.63 -5.95
C ARG A 131 -2.31 -21.47 -7.10
N ASN A 132 -2.66 -22.74 -7.15
CA ASN A 132 -2.06 -23.73 -8.05
C ASN A 132 -0.54 -23.83 -7.86
N VAL A 133 0.24 -23.19 -8.73
CA VAL A 133 1.72 -23.14 -8.69
C VAL A 133 2.25 -21.72 -8.50
N ASP A 134 1.36 -20.72 -8.47
CA ASP A 134 1.72 -19.32 -8.39
C ASP A 134 1.74 -18.85 -6.93
N ILE A 135 2.83 -18.19 -6.54
CA ILE A 135 2.98 -17.57 -5.22
C ILE A 135 2.52 -16.12 -5.33
N TYR A 136 1.49 -15.77 -4.56
CA TYR A 136 0.88 -14.44 -4.59
C TYR A 136 1.47 -13.46 -3.57
N GLY A 137 2.10 -13.99 -2.54
CA GLY A 137 2.67 -13.23 -1.42
C GLY A 137 2.98 -14.14 -0.24
N GLN A 138 3.21 -13.53 0.92
CA GLN A 138 3.49 -14.24 2.16
C GLN A 138 2.66 -13.68 3.29
N VAL A 139 2.24 -14.56 4.21
CA VAL A 139 1.73 -14.18 5.52
C VAL A 139 2.91 -14.20 6.48
N LEU A 140 3.19 -13.06 7.12
CA LEU A 140 4.34 -12.86 8.00
C LEU A 140 3.87 -12.57 9.43
N ARG A 141 4.45 -13.26 10.41
CA ARG A 141 4.30 -12.95 11.84
C ARG A 141 5.30 -11.84 12.21
N ASN A 142 4.81 -10.66 12.56
CA ASN A 142 5.65 -9.50 12.86
C ASN A 142 5.90 -9.26 14.37
N PHE A 143 5.28 -10.04 15.26
CA PHE A 143 5.52 -10.08 16.71
C PHE A 143 4.84 -11.30 17.34
#